data_AF-A0A9R0R618-F1
#
_entry.id   AF-A0A9R0R618-F1
#
_cell.length_a   1.000
_cell.length_b   1.000
_cell.length_c   1.000
_cell.angle_alpha   90.00
_cell.angle_beta   90.00
_cell.angle_gamma   90.00
#
_symmetry.space_group_name_H-M   'P 1'
#
loop_
_entity.id
_entity.type
_entity.pdbx_description
1 polymer ?
#
loop_
_entity_poly.entity_id
_entity_poly.type
_entity_poly.pdbx_seq_one_letter_code
_entity_poly.pdbx_strand_id
1 'polypeptide(L)'
;MATEAASHISGGSESTTVALLEQLTEVFGKLKSHTEASLQLQSGIQWEDIKVHFLNLEKSYRSKCDELEGKQKALEEQKAGGRRLIAEKEADLSAKERASVNKLQELKDAAVSTLAEVRKKYNVELSEILDANGSKDKKVKPPTDDTNASLPSDEHNSAKGSGKPSEPSPVEVKPRPALKELCEQMDAKGLLKYISENSKKLAGFRDELCVALKCATDPARFVLDSLEGFFPDQLPGDKNYSAQGQRRSCIVLMEALAHSIGMKEPGGKHPWSSEIMEQAKAIANEWKSKIAEVDLDASDGYSLEAHAFLQLLTTFNVDLVLDEDELYKIVVAISRRKQTAELCRSLGLTERIPGVIKELIKKHRQIDAVQFIQAFGLSEAFPPAPLLKAYVDEIKGSLNNKGDAGATPSHPSIP
;
A
#
# COMPACT_ATOMS: atom_id res chain seq x y z
N MET A 1 -68.30 74.15 -51.38
CA MET A 1 -67.26 74.63 -50.44
C MET A 1 -66.77 73.41 -49.68
N ALA A 2 -65.47 73.18 -49.76
CA ALA A 2 -64.76 72.02 -49.26
C ALA A 2 -64.18 72.28 -47.87
N THR A 3 -64.23 71.27 -47.00
CA THR A 3 -63.41 71.00 -45.80
C THR A 3 -64.04 69.73 -45.18
N GLU A 4 -63.39 68.76 -44.54
CA GLU A 4 -62.02 68.40 -44.19
C GLU A 4 -62.16 67.06 -43.42
N ALA A 5 -61.05 66.35 -43.16
CA ALA A 5 -60.93 65.09 -42.40
C ALA A 5 -60.78 63.79 -43.21
N ALA A 6 -59.70 63.75 -44.00
CA ALA A 6 -58.95 62.51 -44.20
C ALA A 6 -57.58 62.68 -43.52
N SER A 7 -57.40 62.15 -42.31
CA SER A 7 -56.06 61.97 -41.75
C SER A 7 -56.00 60.80 -40.77
N HIS A 8 -54.90 60.06 -40.90
CA HIS A 8 -54.30 59.12 -39.96
C HIS A 8 -54.86 57.70 -39.87
N ILE A 9 -54.50 56.83 -40.83
CA ILE A 9 -53.93 55.49 -40.56
C ILE A 9 -53.01 55.08 -41.73
N SER A 10 -51.73 55.47 -41.72
CA SER A 10 -50.65 54.77 -42.45
C SER A 10 -49.32 55.41 -42.08
N GLY A 11 -48.45 54.69 -41.36
CA GLY A 11 -47.16 55.23 -40.92
C GLY A 11 -46.41 54.40 -39.88
N GLY A 12 -47.05 53.35 -39.31
CA GLY A 12 -46.44 52.52 -38.27
C GLY A 12 -45.76 51.23 -38.75
N SER A 13 -45.98 50.77 -39.98
CA SER A 13 -45.52 49.42 -40.40
C SER A 13 -44.13 49.38 -41.04
N GLU A 14 -43.72 50.43 -41.77
CA GLU A 14 -42.43 50.42 -42.48
C GLU A 14 -41.23 50.51 -41.52
N SER A 15 -41.33 51.32 -40.47
CA SER A 15 -40.24 51.47 -39.47
C SER A 15 -39.96 50.17 -38.71
N THR A 16 -40.99 49.37 -38.40
CA THR A 16 -40.82 48.09 -37.72
C THR A 16 -40.18 47.03 -38.62
N THR A 17 -40.49 47.05 -39.93
CA THR A 17 -39.88 46.12 -40.90
C THR A 17 -38.39 46.39 -41.13
N VAL A 18 -37.99 47.67 -41.16
CA VAL A 18 -36.57 48.06 -41.29
C VAL A 18 -35.76 47.64 -40.06
N ALA A 19 -36.30 47.84 -38.85
CA ALA A 19 -35.64 47.41 -37.62
C ALA A 19 -35.47 45.87 -37.55
N LEU A 20 -36.45 45.10 -38.04
CA LEU A 20 -36.34 43.64 -38.11
C LEU A 20 -35.27 43.18 -39.11
N LEU A 21 -35.14 43.85 -40.24
CA LEU A 21 -34.12 43.57 -41.26
C LEU A 21 -32.70 43.85 -40.74
N GLU A 22 -32.53 44.93 -39.97
CA GLU A 22 -31.25 45.25 -39.32
C GLU A 22 -30.86 44.19 -38.28
N GLN A 23 -31.80 43.79 -37.41
CA GLN A 23 -31.55 42.70 -36.45
C GLN A 23 -31.23 41.37 -37.12
N LEU A 24 -31.94 41.05 -38.20
CA LEU A 24 -31.68 39.83 -38.97
C LEU A 24 -30.27 39.86 -39.58
N THR A 25 -29.88 41.00 -40.14
CA THR A 25 -28.54 41.21 -40.72
C THR A 25 -27.45 41.08 -39.66
N GLU A 26 -27.68 41.61 -38.45
CA GLU A 26 -26.75 41.49 -37.32
C GLU A 26 -26.60 40.03 -36.87
N VAL A 27 -27.71 39.29 -36.75
CA VAL A 27 -27.69 37.88 -36.36
C VAL A 27 -26.97 37.02 -37.39
N PHE A 28 -27.22 37.24 -38.69
CA PHE A 28 -26.51 36.54 -39.76
C PHE A 28 -25.02 36.90 -39.80
N GLY A 29 -24.65 38.15 -39.51
CA GLY A 29 -23.25 38.57 -39.36
C GLY A 29 -22.55 37.84 -38.22
N LYS A 30 -23.20 37.74 -37.05
CA LYS A 30 -22.70 36.97 -35.90
C LYS A 30 -22.55 35.49 -36.23
N LEU A 31 -23.55 34.88 -36.86
CA LEU A 31 -23.51 33.48 -37.27
C LEU A 31 -22.36 33.18 -38.25
N LYS A 32 -22.13 34.07 -39.22
CA LYS A 32 -21.02 33.96 -40.17
C LYS A 32 -19.67 34.03 -39.46
N SER A 33 -19.48 35.01 -38.56
CA SER A 33 -18.24 35.14 -37.78
C SER A 33 -17.94 33.93 -36.90
N HIS A 34 -18.96 33.34 -36.28
CA HIS A 34 -18.81 32.13 -35.46
C HIS A 34 -18.41 30.91 -36.31
N THR A 35 -18.97 30.80 -37.52
CA THR A 35 -18.63 29.72 -38.47
C THR A 35 -17.18 29.84 -38.93
N GLU A 36 -16.74 31.05 -39.24
CA GLU A 36 -15.36 31.33 -39.68
C GLU A 36 -14.35 31.09 -38.55
N ALA A 37 -14.66 31.53 -37.32
CA ALA A 37 -13.84 31.24 -36.14
C ALA A 37 -13.76 29.74 -35.83
N SER A 38 -14.85 29.00 -36.01
CA SER A 38 -14.88 27.53 -35.81
C SER A 38 -14.00 26.81 -36.83
N LEU A 39 -14.04 27.20 -38.11
CA LEU A 39 -13.18 26.64 -39.15
C LEU A 39 -11.71 26.97 -38.91
N GLN A 40 -11.43 28.18 -38.44
CA GLN A 40 -10.07 28.61 -38.10
C GLN A 40 -9.51 27.83 -36.91
N LEU A 41 -10.32 27.57 -35.87
CA LEU A 41 -9.96 26.72 -34.73
C LEU A 41 -9.67 25.27 -35.16
N GLN A 42 -10.46 24.74 -36.09
CA GLN A 42 -10.28 23.40 -36.66
C GLN A 42 -8.99 23.28 -37.48
N SER A 43 -8.59 24.35 -38.19
CA SER A 43 -7.33 24.42 -38.92
C SER A 43 -6.10 24.71 -38.03
N GLY A 44 -6.30 25.27 -36.83
CA GLY A 44 -5.24 25.66 -35.91
C GLY A 44 -4.73 24.53 -35.01
N ILE A 45 -5.50 23.44 -34.86
CA ILE A 45 -5.04 22.24 -34.15
C ILE A 45 -4.06 21.50 -35.06
N GLN A 46 -2.76 21.63 -34.78
CA GLN A 46 -1.69 20.87 -35.44
C GLN A 46 -1.74 19.41 -34.99
N TRP A 47 -2.74 18.66 -35.48
CA TRP A 47 -2.97 17.25 -35.12
C TRP A 47 -1.73 16.37 -35.37
N GLU A 48 -0.92 16.72 -36.37
CA GLU A 48 0.31 16.00 -36.66
C GLU A 48 1.36 16.17 -35.55
N ASP A 49 1.49 17.36 -34.94
CA ASP A 49 2.41 17.59 -33.82
C ASP A 49 1.98 16.79 -32.58
N ILE A 50 0.68 16.75 -32.31
CA ILE A 50 0.10 15.96 -31.21
C ILE A 50 0.36 14.47 -31.44
N LYS A 51 0.14 14.00 -32.66
CA LYS A 51 0.37 12.60 -33.05
C LYS A 51 1.85 12.21 -32.93
N VAL A 52 2.76 13.07 -33.39
CA VAL A 52 4.22 12.87 -33.26
C VAL A 52 4.63 12.84 -31.78
N HIS A 53 4.06 13.71 -30.94
CA HIS A 53 4.33 13.70 -29.50
C HIS A 53 3.94 12.36 -28.86
N PHE A 54 2.73 11.87 -29.11
CA PHE A 54 2.28 10.60 -28.54
C PHE A 54 3.08 9.40 -29.06
N LEU A 55 3.48 9.39 -30.34
CA LEU A 55 4.36 8.34 -30.89
C LEU A 55 5.75 8.36 -30.25
N ASN A 56 6.34 9.54 -30.06
CA ASN A 56 7.61 9.69 -29.37
C ASN A 56 7.52 9.28 -27.90
N LEU A 57 6.41 9.62 -27.25
CA LEU A 57 6.14 9.24 -25.86
C LEU A 57 5.99 7.72 -25.73
N GLU A 58 5.25 7.07 -26.62
CA GLU A 58 5.11 5.61 -26.65
C GLU A 58 6.46 4.92 -26.86
N LYS A 59 7.27 5.43 -27.80
CA LYS A 59 8.62 4.91 -28.05
C LYS A 59 9.53 5.05 -26.82
N SER A 60 9.45 6.18 -26.12
CA SER A 60 10.18 6.43 -24.88
C SER A 60 9.76 5.46 -23.77
N TYR A 61 8.45 5.25 -23.57
CA TYR A 61 7.95 4.27 -22.59
C TYR A 61 8.40 2.85 -22.91
N ARG A 62 8.31 2.44 -24.18
CA ARG A 62 8.73 1.11 -24.63
C ARG A 62 10.23 0.87 -24.38
N SER A 63 11.07 1.83 -24.76
CA SER A 63 12.51 1.79 -24.48
C SER A 63 12.81 1.67 -22.98
N LYS A 64 12.03 2.36 -22.13
CA LYS A 64 12.21 2.31 -20.67
C LYS A 64 11.72 0.99 -20.07
N CYS A 65 10.70 0.38 -20.64
CA CYS A 65 10.26 -0.98 -20.28
C CYS A 65 11.35 -2.00 -20.57
N ASP A 66 11.96 -1.94 -21.77
CA ASP A 66 13.04 -2.86 -22.16
C ASP A 66 14.28 -2.71 -21.24
N GLU A 67 14.63 -1.46 -20.90
CA GLU A 67 15.73 -1.18 -19.95
C GLU A 67 15.45 -1.77 -18.56
N LEU A 68 14.21 -1.62 -18.06
CA LEU A 68 13.82 -2.15 -16.76
C LEU A 68 13.79 -3.68 -16.75
N GLU A 69 13.33 -4.31 -17.83
CA GLU A 69 13.36 -5.77 -17.99
C GLU A 69 14.81 -6.29 -17.99
N GLY A 70 15.71 -5.60 -18.69
CA GLY A 70 17.15 -5.89 -18.64
C GLY A 70 17.74 -5.79 -17.23
N LYS A 71 17.42 -4.72 -16.49
CA LYS A 71 17.86 -4.54 -15.09
C LYS A 71 17.29 -5.60 -14.17
N GLN A 72 16.02 -5.99 -14.36
CA GLN A 72 15.38 -7.06 -13.59
C GLN A 72 16.10 -8.40 -13.80
N LYS A 73 16.42 -8.74 -15.06
CA LYS A 73 17.14 -9.97 -15.39
C LYS A 73 18.54 -9.99 -14.76
N ALA A 74 19.27 -8.89 -14.84
CA ALA A 74 20.60 -8.77 -14.23
C ALA A 74 20.56 -8.93 -12.69
N LEU A 75 19.54 -8.38 -12.03
CA LEU A 75 19.38 -8.51 -10.57
C LEU A 75 19.03 -9.94 -10.17
N GLU A 76 18.16 -10.62 -10.91
CA GLU A 76 17.86 -12.05 -10.65
C GLU A 76 19.09 -12.93 -10.85
N GLU A 77 19.93 -12.64 -11.85
CA GLU A 77 21.18 -13.36 -12.06
C GLU A 77 22.20 -13.10 -10.92
N GLN A 78 22.31 -11.86 -10.45
CA GLN A 78 23.12 -11.52 -9.28
C GLN A 78 22.62 -12.26 -8.01
N LYS A 79 21.30 -12.29 -7.80
CA LYS A 79 20.66 -12.99 -6.67
C LYS A 79 20.86 -14.50 -6.75
N ALA A 80 20.80 -15.09 -7.94
CA ALA A 80 21.11 -16.50 -8.17
C ALA A 80 22.60 -16.80 -7.91
N GLY A 81 23.51 -15.90 -8.30
CA GLY A 81 24.93 -15.99 -7.96
C GLY A 81 25.18 -15.98 -6.45
N GLY A 82 24.57 -15.03 -5.72
CA GLY A 82 24.68 -14.94 -4.26
C GLY A 82 24.16 -16.19 -3.54
N ARG A 83 23.02 -16.73 -3.98
CA ARG A 83 22.48 -17.99 -3.43
C ARG A 83 23.40 -19.19 -3.64
N ARG A 84 24.05 -19.29 -4.80
CA ARG A 84 25.04 -20.35 -5.06
C ARG A 84 26.25 -20.25 -4.13
N LEU A 85 26.79 -19.04 -3.94
CA LEU A 85 27.88 -18.80 -3.00
C LEU A 85 27.51 -19.15 -1.55
N ILE A 86 26.30 -18.81 -1.12
CA ILE A 86 25.83 -19.17 0.23
C ILE A 86 25.73 -20.70 0.36
N ALA A 87 25.11 -21.39 -0.60
CA ALA A 87 24.97 -22.84 -0.57
C ALA A 87 26.34 -23.56 -0.57
N GLU A 88 27.33 -23.05 -1.31
CA GLU A 88 28.70 -23.56 -1.30
C GLU A 88 29.34 -23.41 0.10
N LYS A 89 29.21 -22.23 0.72
CA LYS A 89 29.72 -21.98 2.08
C LYS A 89 29.03 -22.84 3.13
N GLU A 90 27.73 -23.04 3.03
CA GLU A 90 26.96 -23.91 3.93
C GLU A 90 27.40 -25.37 3.80
N ALA A 91 27.66 -25.85 2.59
CA ALA A 91 28.15 -27.21 2.34
C ALA A 91 29.55 -27.43 2.94
N ASP A 92 30.47 -26.48 2.74
CA ASP A 92 31.82 -26.50 3.31
C ASP A 92 31.79 -26.49 4.84
N LEU A 93 30.97 -25.62 5.44
CA LEU A 93 30.79 -25.55 6.89
C LEU A 93 30.22 -26.85 7.43
N SER A 94 29.20 -27.41 6.79
CA SER A 94 28.59 -28.70 7.17
C SER A 94 29.60 -29.85 7.07
N ALA A 95 30.48 -29.85 6.06
CA ALA A 95 31.54 -30.83 5.93
C ALA A 95 32.56 -30.72 7.07
N LYS A 96 32.96 -29.51 7.43
CA LYS A 96 33.89 -29.24 8.52
C LYS A 96 33.30 -29.58 9.89
N GLU A 97 32.01 -29.31 10.09
CA GLU A 97 31.27 -29.69 11.28
C GLU A 97 31.23 -31.21 11.44
N ARG A 98 30.83 -31.94 10.38
CA ARG A 98 30.87 -33.42 10.38
C ARG A 98 32.26 -33.98 10.69
N ALA A 99 33.31 -33.42 10.09
CA ALA A 99 34.68 -33.86 10.36
C ALA A 99 35.09 -33.65 11.83
N SER A 100 34.66 -32.53 12.43
CA SER A 100 34.94 -32.20 13.83
C SER A 100 34.17 -33.13 14.78
N VAL A 101 32.89 -33.40 14.48
CA VAL A 101 32.05 -34.35 15.23
C VAL A 101 32.64 -35.76 15.20
N ASN A 102 33.07 -36.24 14.03
CA ASN A 102 33.68 -37.56 13.90
C ASN A 102 34.96 -37.67 14.74
N LYS A 103 35.83 -36.66 14.71
CA LYS A 103 37.05 -36.64 15.53
C LYS A 103 36.75 -36.67 17.04
N LEU A 104 35.72 -35.95 17.48
CA LEU A 104 35.28 -36.00 18.89
C LEU A 104 34.73 -37.39 19.26
N GLN A 105 33.99 -38.02 18.36
CA GLN A 105 33.47 -39.36 18.57
C GLN A 105 34.59 -40.40 18.65
N GLU A 106 35.60 -40.32 17.78
CA GLU A 106 36.80 -41.17 17.86
C GLU A 106 37.56 -41.01 19.19
N LEU A 107 37.75 -39.77 19.66
CA LEU A 107 38.38 -39.51 20.96
C LEU A 107 37.54 -40.07 22.12
N LYS A 108 36.22 -39.94 22.05
CA LYS A 108 35.31 -40.53 23.04
C LYS A 108 35.46 -42.04 23.07
N ASP A 109 35.46 -42.68 21.91
CA ASP A 109 35.52 -44.14 21.80
C ASP A 109 36.88 -44.68 22.26
N ALA A 110 37.98 -43.96 21.99
CA ALA A 110 39.31 -44.25 22.53
C ALA A 110 39.35 -44.13 24.07
N ALA A 111 38.77 -43.06 24.63
CA ALA A 111 38.68 -42.88 26.08
C ALA A 111 37.84 -43.98 26.76
N VAL A 112 36.73 -44.39 26.13
CA VAL A 112 35.90 -45.51 26.61
C VAL A 112 36.67 -46.83 26.54
N SER A 113 37.43 -47.08 25.47
CA SER A 113 38.26 -48.29 25.34
C SER A 113 39.33 -48.36 26.44
N THR A 114 40.05 -47.26 26.68
CA THR A 114 41.05 -47.21 27.77
C THR A 114 40.41 -47.40 29.15
N LEU A 115 39.26 -46.79 29.42
CA LEU A 115 38.50 -47.02 30.65
C LEU A 115 38.05 -48.49 30.79
N ALA A 116 37.63 -49.13 29.71
CA ALA A 116 37.25 -50.54 29.70
C ALA A 116 38.43 -51.47 29.99
N GLU A 117 39.61 -51.16 29.45
CA GLU A 117 40.85 -51.88 29.76
C GLU A 117 41.26 -51.71 31.23
N VAL A 118 41.19 -50.50 31.78
CA VAL A 118 41.46 -50.24 33.19
C VAL A 118 40.47 -51.00 34.08
N ARG A 119 39.17 -50.97 33.75
CA ARG A 119 38.14 -51.72 34.47
C ARG A 119 38.38 -53.23 34.42
N LYS A 120 38.81 -53.75 33.26
CA LYS A 120 39.16 -55.17 33.11
C LYS A 120 40.34 -55.55 34.00
N LYS A 121 41.40 -54.74 34.05
CA LYS A 121 42.54 -54.93 34.97
C LYS A 121 42.08 -54.93 36.43
N TYR A 122 41.29 -53.95 36.83
CA TYR A 122 40.76 -53.87 38.21
C TYR A 122 39.86 -55.06 38.57
N ASN A 123 39.03 -55.56 37.65
CA ASN A 123 38.20 -56.75 37.88
C ASN A 123 39.01 -58.05 37.97
N VAL A 124 40.12 -58.15 37.22
CA VAL A 124 41.07 -59.27 37.33
C VAL A 124 41.81 -59.21 38.66
N GLU A 125 42.30 -58.04 39.06
CA GLU A 125 42.96 -57.80 40.35
C GLU A 125 42.00 -58.05 41.54
N LEU A 126 40.72 -57.69 41.40
CA LEU A 126 39.67 -57.99 42.38
C LEU A 126 39.31 -59.49 42.42
N SER A 127 39.41 -60.20 41.29
CA SER A 127 39.21 -61.67 41.25
C SER A 127 40.38 -62.41 41.89
N GLU A 128 41.63 -61.95 41.68
CA GLU A 128 42.82 -62.50 42.35
C GLU A 128 42.77 -62.31 43.88
N ILE A 129 42.22 -61.19 44.37
CA ILE A 129 41.98 -60.96 45.80
C ILE A 129 40.88 -61.89 46.36
N LEU A 130 39.86 -62.23 45.56
CA LEU A 130 38.79 -63.15 45.95
C LEU A 130 39.23 -64.63 45.89
N ASP A 131 40.14 -64.99 45.00
CA ASP A 131 40.69 -66.35 44.88
C ASP A 131 41.69 -66.72 45.99
N ALA A 132 42.19 -65.73 46.76
CA ALA A 132 42.98 -65.95 47.97
C ALA A 132 42.15 -66.37 49.20
N ASN A 133 40.82 -66.39 49.11
CA ASN A 133 39.93 -66.85 50.18
C ASN A 133 38.95 -67.90 49.64
N GLY A 134 39.28 -69.17 49.87
CA GLY A 134 38.54 -70.29 49.33
C GLY A 134 37.09 -70.43 49.84
N SER A 135 36.21 -70.77 48.89
CA SER A 135 35.03 -71.67 48.99
C SER A 135 33.68 -71.11 49.49
N LYS A 136 32.67 -70.97 48.62
CA LYS A 136 31.61 -71.98 48.29
C LYS A 136 30.35 -71.38 47.64
N ASP A 137 29.91 -72.08 46.59
CA ASP A 137 28.53 -72.47 46.26
C ASP A 137 27.50 -71.56 45.53
N LYS A 138 26.92 -72.21 44.50
CA LYS A 138 25.51 -72.23 44.01
C LYS A 138 25.05 -71.31 42.86
N LYS A 139 25.10 -71.89 41.66
CA LYS A 139 23.96 -72.25 40.76
C LYS A 139 22.73 -71.32 40.77
N VAL A 140 22.49 -70.61 39.66
CA VAL A 140 21.18 -70.51 38.96
C VAL A 140 21.43 -70.29 37.45
N LYS A 141 20.63 -70.94 36.59
CA LYS A 141 20.63 -70.87 35.12
C LYS A 141 19.43 -70.03 34.59
N PRO A 142 19.41 -69.67 33.29
CA PRO A 142 18.76 -68.48 32.69
C PRO A 142 17.33 -68.79 32.17
N PRO A 143 16.63 -67.92 31.41
CA PRO A 143 16.76 -67.89 29.91
C PRO A 143 16.38 -66.50 29.30
N THR A 144 16.36 -66.15 28.00
CA THR A 144 16.53 -66.79 26.68
C THR A 144 16.65 -65.65 25.64
N ASP A 145 17.33 -65.93 24.53
CA ASP A 145 17.24 -65.19 23.26
C ASP A 145 15.80 -65.04 22.79
N ASP A 146 15.50 -63.92 22.10
CA ASP A 146 14.96 -64.01 20.74
C ASP A 146 15.19 -62.70 19.98
N THR A 147 15.85 -62.85 18.84
CA THR A 147 16.02 -61.87 17.77
C THR A 147 14.75 -61.85 16.93
N ASN A 148 14.24 -60.67 16.56
CA ASN A 148 13.75 -60.43 15.19
C ASN A 148 13.44 -58.97 14.92
N ALA A 149 13.91 -58.53 13.76
CA ALA A 149 13.61 -57.26 13.12
C ALA A 149 12.49 -57.42 12.08
N SER A 150 11.88 -56.28 11.75
CA SER A 150 11.19 -55.91 10.50
C SER A 150 9.66 -55.76 10.55
N LEU A 151 9.24 -54.53 10.21
CA LEU A 151 7.98 -54.12 9.57
C LEU A 151 7.89 -54.74 8.14
N PRO A 152 6.71 -54.93 7.49
CA PRO A 152 5.98 -53.80 6.88
C PRO A 152 4.43 -53.89 6.71
N SER A 153 3.85 -52.68 6.50
CA SER A 153 2.77 -52.26 5.55
C SER A 153 1.30 -52.75 5.59
N ASP A 154 0.41 -51.74 5.63
CA ASP A 154 -0.87 -51.51 4.88
C ASP A 154 -2.11 -52.42 5.13
N GLU A 155 -3.38 -52.00 5.10
CA GLU A 155 -4.08 -50.84 4.51
C GLU A 155 -5.55 -50.70 5.05
N HIS A 156 -6.12 -49.50 4.90
CA HIS A 156 -7.54 -49.10 4.74
C HIS A 156 -8.65 -49.31 5.81
N ASN A 157 -9.24 -48.19 6.26
CA ASN A 157 -10.60 -47.80 5.78
C ASN A 157 -10.92 -46.31 5.99
N SER A 158 -11.43 -45.70 4.92
CA SER A 158 -11.94 -44.33 4.80
C SER A 158 -13.46 -44.35 4.88
N ALA A 159 -14.08 -43.36 5.53
CA ALA A 159 -15.51 -43.07 5.38
C ALA A 159 -15.75 -41.57 5.25
N LYS A 160 -16.48 -41.24 4.18
CA LYS A 160 -16.78 -39.92 3.61
C LYS A 160 -18.30 -39.77 3.59
N GLY A 161 -18.82 -38.58 3.87
CA GLY A 161 -20.18 -38.13 3.52
C GLY A 161 -20.22 -36.60 3.69
N SER A 162 -20.35 -35.74 2.66
CA SER A 162 -21.44 -35.55 1.68
C SER A 162 -22.80 -35.49 2.39
N GLY A 163 -23.51 -34.37 2.57
CA GLY A 163 -23.57 -33.09 1.87
C GLY A 163 -24.86 -33.02 1.05
N LYS A 164 -25.77 -32.04 1.29
CA LYS A 164 -26.73 -31.45 0.31
C LYS A 164 -27.65 -30.33 0.88
N PRO A 165 -28.43 -29.56 0.07
CA PRO A 165 -28.28 -28.09 -0.08
C PRO A 165 -29.60 -27.27 -0.06
N SER A 166 -29.54 -25.93 -0.07
CA SER A 166 -30.54 -24.95 -0.59
C SER A 166 -30.05 -23.53 -0.24
N GLU A 167 -30.26 -22.40 -0.92
CA GLU A 167 -30.81 -21.92 -2.20
C GLU A 167 -30.31 -20.44 -2.36
N PRO A 168 -30.47 -19.73 -3.50
CA PRO A 168 -29.60 -18.62 -3.94
C PRO A 168 -30.10 -17.18 -3.68
N SER A 169 -29.18 -16.26 -3.28
CA SER A 169 -29.01 -14.84 -3.72
C SER A 169 -28.01 -14.11 -2.78
N PRO A 170 -27.48 -12.91 -3.07
CA PRO A 170 -27.13 -12.24 -4.33
C PRO A 170 -25.59 -12.13 -4.48
N VAL A 171 -25.04 -12.49 -5.65
CA VAL A 171 -23.60 -12.44 -6.03
C VAL A 171 -22.64 -12.38 -4.82
N GLU A 172 -22.57 -13.48 -4.06
CA GLU A 172 -21.61 -13.59 -2.96
C GLU A 172 -20.20 -13.54 -3.54
N VAL A 173 -19.50 -12.44 -3.29
CA VAL A 173 -18.06 -12.37 -3.45
C VAL A 173 -17.47 -13.30 -2.37
N LYS A 174 -17.30 -14.57 -2.73
CA LYS A 174 -16.82 -15.60 -1.81
C LYS A 174 -15.33 -15.34 -1.53
N PRO A 175 -14.94 -15.06 -0.28
CA PRO A 175 -13.54 -14.82 0.03
C PRO A 175 -12.73 -16.09 -0.24
N ARG A 176 -11.50 -15.90 -0.72
CA ARG A 176 -10.58 -16.99 -1.00
C ARG A 176 -10.33 -17.82 0.27
N PRO A 177 -10.19 -19.15 0.16
CA PRO A 177 -9.97 -20.02 1.33
C PRO A 177 -8.80 -19.56 2.20
N ALA A 178 -7.67 -19.20 1.60
CA ALA A 178 -6.50 -18.71 2.33
C ALA A 178 -6.74 -17.39 3.08
N LEU A 179 -7.50 -16.46 2.48
CA LEU A 179 -7.82 -15.19 3.14
C LEU A 179 -8.79 -15.38 4.31
N LYS A 180 -9.77 -16.28 4.12
CA LYS A 180 -10.72 -16.68 5.16
C LYS A 180 -10.02 -17.34 6.34
N GLU A 181 -9.13 -18.29 6.06
CA GLU A 181 -8.35 -19.00 7.07
C GLU A 181 -7.49 -18.04 7.90
N LEU A 182 -6.80 -17.09 7.27
CA LEU A 182 -6.02 -16.06 7.98
C LEU A 182 -6.87 -15.21 8.92
N CYS A 183 -8.12 -14.88 8.52
CA CYS A 183 -9.04 -14.11 9.37
C CYS A 183 -9.58 -14.97 10.52
N GLU A 184 -9.95 -16.23 10.27
CA GLU A 184 -10.42 -17.17 11.30
C GLU A 184 -9.34 -17.48 12.35
N GLN A 185 -8.08 -17.57 11.91
CA GLN A 185 -6.93 -17.79 12.78
C GLN A 185 -6.44 -16.51 13.48
N MET A 186 -7.00 -15.33 13.15
CA MET A 186 -6.53 -14.03 13.62
C MET A 186 -5.02 -13.81 13.37
N ASP A 187 -4.49 -14.32 12.25
CA ASP A 187 -3.07 -14.18 11.91
C ASP A 187 -2.77 -12.82 11.27
N ALA A 188 -2.46 -11.84 12.12
CA ALA A 188 -2.23 -10.46 11.71
C ALA A 188 -1.03 -10.33 10.77
N LYS A 189 0.07 -11.02 11.08
CA LYS A 189 1.32 -10.95 10.30
C LYS A 189 1.15 -11.65 8.95
N GLY A 190 0.52 -12.82 8.94
CA GLY A 190 0.19 -13.54 7.71
C GLY A 190 -0.76 -12.75 6.82
N LEU A 191 -1.77 -12.10 7.39
CA LEU A 191 -2.71 -11.26 6.64
C LEU A 191 -2.03 -10.06 5.98
N LEU A 192 -1.19 -9.31 6.72
CA LEU A 192 -0.46 -8.16 6.16
C LEU A 192 0.46 -8.58 5.01
N LYS A 193 1.15 -9.71 5.17
CA LYS A 193 1.99 -10.30 4.12
C LYS A 193 1.16 -10.68 2.91
N TYR A 194 0.05 -11.38 3.12
CA TYR A 194 -0.87 -11.77 2.06
C TYR A 194 -1.42 -10.57 1.28
N ILE A 195 -1.85 -9.50 1.97
CA ILE A 195 -2.32 -8.26 1.35
C ILE A 195 -1.20 -7.64 0.50
N SER A 196 0.03 -7.59 1.02
CA SER A 196 1.16 -6.97 0.31
C SER A 196 1.47 -7.70 -1.01
N GLU A 197 1.41 -9.04 -1.01
CA GLU A 197 1.70 -9.92 -2.16
C GLU A 197 0.58 -9.94 -3.21
N ASN A 198 -0.66 -9.61 -2.81
CA ASN A 198 -1.85 -9.70 -3.65
C ASN A 198 -2.44 -8.32 -4.04
N SER A 199 -2.01 -7.22 -3.42
CA SER A 199 -2.54 -5.87 -3.62
C SER A 199 -2.60 -5.39 -5.08
N LYS A 200 -1.67 -5.82 -5.93
CA LYS A 200 -1.61 -5.45 -7.36
C LYS A 200 -2.35 -6.41 -8.29
N LYS A 201 -2.75 -7.58 -7.80
CA LYS A 201 -3.10 -8.72 -8.66
C LYS A 201 -4.59 -8.79 -8.98
N LEU A 202 -5.46 -8.04 -8.30
CA LEU A 202 -6.89 -8.38 -8.27
C LEU A 202 -7.83 -7.17 -8.21
N ALA A 203 -8.63 -7.01 -9.25
CA ALA A 203 -9.89 -6.28 -9.18
C ALA A 203 -10.83 -7.00 -8.19
N GLY A 204 -11.49 -6.26 -7.30
CA GLY A 204 -12.41 -6.83 -6.30
C GLY A 204 -11.74 -7.37 -5.02
N PHE A 205 -10.41 -7.32 -4.88
CA PHE A 205 -9.71 -7.78 -3.66
C PHE A 205 -10.19 -7.07 -2.39
N ARG A 206 -10.53 -5.78 -2.49
CA ARG A 206 -11.05 -5.03 -1.34
C ARG A 206 -12.41 -5.52 -0.89
N ASP A 207 -13.28 -5.89 -1.82
CA ASP A 207 -14.60 -6.44 -1.50
C ASP A 207 -14.46 -7.84 -0.88
N GLU A 208 -13.59 -8.69 -1.43
CA GLU A 208 -13.23 -9.98 -0.84
C GLU A 208 -12.69 -9.83 0.59
N LEU A 209 -11.80 -8.86 0.82
CA LEU A 209 -11.23 -8.57 2.14
C LEU A 209 -12.29 -8.11 3.14
N CYS A 210 -13.23 -7.25 2.72
CA CYS A 210 -14.34 -6.82 3.57
C CYS A 210 -15.22 -7.99 4.00
N VAL A 211 -15.45 -8.96 3.13
CA VAL A 211 -16.23 -10.17 3.46
C VAL A 211 -15.42 -11.10 4.36
N ALA A 212 -14.14 -11.32 4.06
CA ALA A 212 -13.27 -12.21 4.84
C ALA A 212 -13.08 -11.75 6.30
N LEU A 213 -12.97 -10.42 6.52
CA LEU A 213 -12.81 -9.86 7.86
C LEU A 213 -13.97 -10.22 8.79
N LYS A 214 -15.18 -10.46 8.26
CA LYS A 214 -16.34 -10.89 9.05
C LYS A 214 -16.22 -12.32 9.59
N CYS A 215 -15.25 -13.11 9.09
CA CYS A 215 -14.95 -14.44 9.62
C CYS A 215 -14.01 -14.41 10.83
N ALA A 216 -13.41 -13.26 11.15
CA ALA A 216 -12.61 -13.11 12.36
C ALA A 216 -13.49 -13.07 13.61
N THR A 217 -13.01 -13.64 14.71
CA THR A 217 -13.73 -13.66 15.99
C THR A 217 -13.96 -12.25 16.55
N ASP A 218 -12.94 -11.39 16.43
CA ASP A 218 -13.04 -9.95 16.75
C ASP A 218 -12.30 -9.16 15.65
N PRO A 219 -13.01 -8.70 14.61
CA PRO A 219 -12.39 -7.98 13.49
C PRO A 219 -11.76 -6.66 13.93
N ALA A 220 -12.27 -6.00 14.97
CA ALA A 220 -11.76 -4.72 15.43
C ALA A 220 -10.41 -4.89 16.10
N ARG A 221 -10.35 -5.81 17.07
CA ARG A 221 -9.11 -6.17 17.77
C ARG A 221 -8.07 -6.70 16.80
N PHE A 222 -8.49 -7.55 15.87
CA PHE A 222 -7.62 -8.11 14.84
C PHE A 222 -6.89 -7.05 14.02
N VAL A 223 -7.63 -6.03 13.57
CA VAL A 223 -7.05 -4.93 12.79
C VAL A 223 -6.12 -4.08 13.64
N LEU A 224 -6.46 -3.78 14.90
CA LEU A 224 -5.57 -3.04 15.81
C LEU A 224 -4.28 -3.80 16.09
N ASP A 225 -4.34 -5.11 16.32
CA ASP A 225 -3.15 -5.95 16.52
C ASP A 225 -2.27 -6.00 15.24
N SER A 226 -2.90 -5.88 14.06
CA SER A 226 -2.18 -5.76 12.77
C SER A 226 -1.47 -4.41 12.56
N LEU A 227 -1.63 -3.44 13.48
CA LEU A 227 -0.92 -2.17 13.42
C LEU A 227 0.42 -2.22 14.19
N GLU A 228 0.69 -3.31 14.90
CA GLU A 228 1.96 -3.51 15.61
C GLU A 228 3.14 -3.46 14.62
N GLY A 229 4.17 -2.68 14.96
CA GLY A 229 5.36 -2.51 14.12
C GLY A 229 5.17 -1.61 12.89
N PHE A 230 4.06 -0.87 12.78
CA PHE A 230 3.85 0.11 11.71
C PHE A 230 4.96 1.19 11.69
N PHE A 231 5.37 1.63 12.87
CA PHE A 231 6.57 2.42 13.10
C PHE A 231 7.63 1.54 13.77
N PRO A 232 8.55 0.92 13.01
CA PRO A 232 9.60 0.11 13.61
C PRO A 232 10.53 0.99 14.46
N ASP A 233 10.98 0.47 15.59
CA ASP A 233 12.03 1.11 16.38
C ASP A 233 13.28 1.25 15.50
N GLN A 234 13.73 2.48 15.30
CA GLN A 234 14.78 2.78 14.34
C GLN A 234 16.11 2.15 14.79
N LEU A 235 16.50 1.03 14.17
CA LEU A 235 17.89 0.57 14.18
C LEU A 235 18.60 1.12 12.93
N PRO A 236 19.80 1.74 13.06
CA PRO A 236 20.51 2.30 11.92
C PRO A 236 20.88 1.21 10.90
N GLY A 237 20.35 1.32 9.68
CA GLY A 237 20.81 0.53 8.52
C GLY A 237 19.81 -0.46 7.90
N ASP A 238 18.59 -0.62 8.44
CA ASP A 238 17.62 -1.54 7.84
C ASP A 238 16.84 -0.91 6.66
N LYS A 239 16.64 -1.68 5.60
CA LYS A 239 16.13 -1.17 4.31
C LYS A 239 14.61 -0.97 4.38
N ASN A 240 14.19 0.30 4.39
CA ASN A 240 12.81 0.83 4.43
C ASN A 240 11.79 0.30 3.39
N TYR A 241 12.15 -0.54 2.42
CA TYR A 241 11.23 -0.98 1.35
C TYR A 241 10.16 -1.97 1.83
N SER A 242 10.49 -2.85 2.79
CA SER A 242 9.52 -3.78 3.40
C SER A 242 8.45 -3.03 4.20
N ALA A 243 8.87 -2.00 4.94
CA ALA A 243 7.97 -1.17 5.74
C ALA A 243 6.91 -0.47 4.89
N GLN A 244 7.25 -0.02 3.68
CA GLN A 244 6.28 0.67 2.83
C GLN A 244 5.16 -0.26 2.28
N GLY A 245 5.49 -1.54 2.05
CA GLY A 245 4.50 -2.56 1.70
C GLY A 245 3.55 -2.83 2.87
N GLN A 246 4.12 -3.01 4.06
CA GLN A 246 3.36 -3.22 5.30
C GLN A 246 2.44 -2.04 5.63
N ARG A 247 2.92 -0.79 5.54
CA ARG A 247 2.10 0.40 5.78
C ARG A 247 0.89 0.49 4.84
N ARG A 248 1.08 0.14 3.55
CA ARG A 248 -0.02 0.06 2.59
C ARG A 248 -1.02 -1.04 2.99
N SER A 249 -0.54 -2.21 3.41
CA SER A 249 -1.41 -3.29 3.90
C SER A 249 -2.24 -2.86 5.11
N CYS A 250 -1.65 -2.18 6.10
CA CYS A 250 -2.36 -1.66 7.27
C CYS A 250 -3.46 -0.67 6.89
N ILE A 251 -3.18 0.26 5.96
CA ILE A 251 -4.17 1.20 5.45
C ILE A 251 -5.33 0.46 4.77
N VAL A 252 -5.02 -0.48 3.87
CA VAL A 252 -6.02 -1.28 3.15
C VAL A 252 -6.91 -2.06 4.13
N LEU A 253 -6.31 -2.58 5.19
CA LEU A 253 -6.98 -3.34 6.23
C LEU A 253 -7.96 -2.48 7.03
N MET A 254 -7.52 -1.31 7.51
CA MET A 254 -8.39 -0.36 8.21
C MET A 254 -9.53 0.14 7.31
N GLU A 255 -9.24 0.42 6.04
CA GLU A 255 -10.25 0.80 5.05
C GLU A 255 -11.29 -0.32 4.87
N ALA A 256 -10.85 -1.58 4.72
CA ALA A 256 -11.76 -2.71 4.58
C ALA A 256 -12.64 -2.91 5.82
N LEU A 257 -12.08 -2.71 7.01
CA LEU A 257 -12.84 -2.77 8.25
C LEU A 257 -13.94 -1.68 8.28
N ALA A 258 -13.60 -0.43 7.96
CA ALA A 258 -14.55 0.68 7.90
C ALA A 258 -15.71 0.42 6.93
N HIS A 259 -15.40 -0.14 5.75
CA HIS A 259 -16.40 -0.52 4.75
C HIS A 259 -17.25 -1.72 5.20
N SER A 260 -16.66 -2.70 5.90
CA SER A 260 -17.36 -3.92 6.32
C SER A 260 -18.50 -3.66 7.32
N ILE A 261 -18.39 -2.57 8.10
CA ILE A 261 -19.32 -2.18 9.17
C ILE A 261 -20.32 -1.12 8.71
N GLY A 262 -20.15 -0.57 7.50
CA GLY A 262 -21.08 0.41 6.95
C GLY A 262 -21.05 1.74 7.71
N MET A 263 -19.87 2.19 8.11
CA MET A 263 -19.64 3.53 8.69
C MET A 263 -19.98 4.61 7.66
N LYS A 264 -21.27 4.93 7.50
CA LYS A 264 -21.75 5.94 6.54
C LYS A 264 -22.35 7.18 7.21
N GLU A 265 -22.60 7.15 8.51
CA GLU A 265 -23.33 8.23 9.20
C GLU A 265 -22.55 8.71 10.44
N PRO A 266 -22.14 9.98 10.49
CA PRO A 266 -21.64 10.60 11.73
C PRO A 266 -22.76 10.68 12.77
N GLY A 267 -22.55 10.15 13.98
CA GLY A 267 -23.49 10.29 15.11
C GLY A 267 -24.34 9.05 15.47
N GLY A 268 -24.12 7.90 14.82
CA GLY A 268 -24.68 6.62 15.26
C GLY A 268 -24.00 6.08 16.54
N LYS A 269 -24.62 5.10 17.22
CA LYS A 269 -23.94 4.37 18.32
C LYS A 269 -22.59 3.86 17.82
N HIS A 270 -21.52 4.14 18.57
CA HIS A 270 -20.19 3.62 18.26
C HIS A 270 -20.25 2.10 18.05
N PRO A 271 -19.82 1.58 16.89
CA PRO A 271 -19.81 0.14 16.62
C PRO A 271 -18.81 -0.64 17.47
N TRP A 272 -17.95 0.08 18.20
CA TRP A 272 -16.81 -0.44 18.93
C TRP A 272 -17.06 -0.49 20.43
N SER A 273 -16.47 -1.48 21.09
CA SER A 273 -16.43 -1.53 22.55
C SER A 273 -15.53 -0.43 23.10
N SER A 274 -15.73 -0.07 24.37
CA SER A 274 -14.87 0.92 25.05
C SER A 274 -13.39 0.50 25.05
N GLU A 275 -13.12 -0.81 25.17
CA GLU A 275 -11.74 -1.33 25.17
C GLU A 275 -11.04 -1.11 23.82
N ILE A 276 -11.73 -1.38 22.71
CA ILE A 276 -11.21 -1.15 21.36
C ILE A 276 -10.97 0.34 21.11
N MET A 277 -11.87 1.20 21.57
CA MET A 277 -11.70 2.65 21.45
C MET A 277 -10.50 3.17 22.24
N GLU A 278 -10.31 2.70 23.48
CA GLU A 278 -9.15 3.08 24.30
C GLU A 278 -7.84 2.58 23.70
N GLN A 279 -7.82 1.35 23.16
CA GLN A 279 -6.65 0.83 22.44
C GLN A 279 -6.33 1.65 21.18
N ALA A 280 -7.34 1.95 20.35
CA ALA A 280 -7.16 2.77 19.16
C ALA A 280 -6.65 4.18 19.50
N LYS A 281 -7.15 4.76 20.61
CA LYS A 281 -6.70 6.05 21.14
C LYS A 281 -5.26 6.00 21.63
N ALA A 282 -4.83 4.93 22.30
CA ALA A 282 -3.44 4.75 22.71
C ALA A 282 -2.50 4.72 21.50
N ILE A 283 -2.84 3.93 20.47
CA ILE A 283 -2.08 3.85 19.21
C ILE A 283 -2.06 5.21 18.51
N ALA A 284 -3.19 5.92 18.44
CA ALA A 284 -3.26 7.24 17.82
C ALA A 284 -2.35 8.26 18.52
N ASN A 285 -2.27 8.26 19.85
CA ASN A 285 -1.37 9.14 20.59
C ASN A 285 0.10 8.82 20.31
N GLU A 286 0.48 7.54 20.29
CA GLU A 286 1.84 7.12 19.91
C GLU A 286 2.19 7.59 18.50
N TRP A 287 1.29 7.37 17.54
CA TRP A 287 1.47 7.76 16.15
C TRP A 287 1.55 9.26 15.98
N LYS A 288 0.77 10.03 16.75
CA LYS A 288 0.84 11.50 16.74
C LYS A 288 2.25 11.98 17.07
N SER A 289 2.87 11.46 18.13
CA SER A 289 4.24 11.81 18.51
C SER A 289 5.25 11.41 17.43
N LYS A 290 5.13 10.20 16.88
CA LYS A 290 6.04 9.71 15.83
C LYS A 290 5.92 10.50 14.52
N ILE A 291 4.72 10.96 14.15
CA ILE A 291 4.50 11.78 12.96
C ILE A 291 5.09 13.18 13.12
N ALA A 292 5.11 13.73 14.34
CA ALA A 292 5.74 15.03 14.60
C ALA A 292 7.25 15.04 14.32
N GLU A 293 7.91 13.88 14.40
CA GLU A 293 9.33 13.70 14.08
C GLU A 293 9.60 13.48 12.58
N VAL A 294 8.57 13.13 11.79
CA VAL A 294 8.69 12.85 10.36
C VAL A 294 8.65 14.16 9.57
N ASP A 295 9.59 14.32 8.63
CA ASP A 295 9.52 15.38 7.62
C ASP A 295 8.38 15.09 6.62
N LEU A 296 7.19 15.60 6.94
CA LEU A 296 6.00 15.47 6.10
C LEU A 296 6.12 16.25 4.79
N ASP A 297 6.94 17.30 4.73
CA ASP A 297 7.12 18.11 3.53
C ASP A 297 7.95 17.39 2.46
N ALA A 298 8.87 16.49 2.89
CA ALA A 298 9.60 15.61 1.99
C ALA A 298 8.72 14.54 1.30
N SER A 299 7.46 14.35 1.74
CA SER A 299 6.61 13.25 1.26
C SER A 299 5.89 13.49 -0.08
N ASP A 300 6.02 14.69 -0.67
CA ASP A 300 5.38 15.11 -1.93
C ASP A 300 3.86 14.80 -1.98
N GLY A 301 3.19 14.89 -0.82
CA GLY A 301 1.75 14.64 -0.71
C GLY A 301 1.31 13.18 -0.68
N TYR A 302 2.24 12.24 -0.48
CA TYR A 302 1.97 10.80 -0.46
C TYR A 302 2.34 10.07 0.84
N SER A 303 2.54 10.79 1.95
CA SER A 303 2.89 10.17 3.25
C SER A 303 1.92 9.05 3.61
N LEU A 304 2.47 7.86 3.88
CA LEU A 304 1.67 6.70 4.30
C LEU A 304 1.39 6.76 5.80
N GLU A 305 2.30 7.34 6.55
CA GLU A 305 2.23 7.57 7.99
C GLU A 305 1.06 8.50 8.31
N ALA A 306 1.01 9.66 7.66
CA ALA A 306 -0.10 10.61 7.80
C ALA A 306 -1.44 10.01 7.34
N HIS A 307 -1.45 9.24 6.24
CA HIS A 307 -2.67 8.59 5.74
C HIS A 307 -3.18 7.55 6.73
N ALA A 308 -2.30 6.67 7.20
CA ALA A 308 -2.66 5.63 8.16
C ALA A 308 -3.20 6.24 9.45
N PHE A 309 -2.59 7.33 9.92
CA PHE A 309 -3.06 8.04 11.09
C PHE A 309 -4.49 8.58 10.93
N LEU A 310 -4.79 9.32 9.86
CA LEU A 310 -6.16 9.77 9.62
C LEU A 310 -7.13 8.61 9.39
N GLN A 311 -6.68 7.53 8.74
CA GLN A 311 -7.48 6.33 8.55
C GLN A 311 -7.82 5.66 9.89
N LEU A 312 -6.88 5.59 10.84
CA LEU A 312 -7.10 5.05 12.19
C LEU A 312 -8.16 5.87 12.93
N LEU A 313 -8.00 7.20 12.95
CA LEU A 313 -8.95 8.12 13.58
C LEU A 313 -10.35 7.93 13.00
N THR A 314 -10.45 7.81 11.67
CA THR A 314 -11.71 7.63 10.96
C THR A 314 -12.35 6.27 11.25
N THR A 315 -11.55 5.19 11.21
CA THR A 315 -12.05 3.81 11.32
C THR A 315 -12.59 3.51 12.72
N PHE A 316 -11.90 4.00 13.76
CA PHE A 316 -12.25 3.76 15.16
C PHE A 316 -13.00 4.92 15.82
N ASN A 317 -13.27 5.99 15.06
CA ASN A 317 -13.88 7.24 15.52
C ASN A 317 -13.19 7.77 16.79
N VAL A 318 -11.87 7.95 16.70
CA VAL A 318 -11.05 8.42 17.82
C VAL A 318 -11.09 9.94 17.87
N ASP A 319 -11.68 10.47 18.95
CA ASP A 319 -11.66 11.90 19.23
C ASP A 319 -10.26 12.31 19.71
N LEU A 320 -9.49 12.92 18.81
CA LEU A 320 -8.16 13.44 19.10
C LEU A 320 -8.11 14.94 18.81
N VAL A 321 -7.61 15.69 19.78
CA VAL A 321 -7.40 17.14 19.62
C VAL A 321 -6.13 17.35 18.80
N LEU A 322 -6.32 17.85 17.58
CA LEU A 322 -5.27 18.32 16.70
C LEU A 322 -5.37 19.84 16.62
N ASP A 323 -4.26 20.54 16.86
CA ASP A 323 -4.21 21.95 16.53
C ASP A 323 -4.29 22.16 15.02
N GLU A 324 -4.60 23.39 14.61
CA GLU A 324 -4.82 23.69 13.20
C GLU A 324 -3.56 23.47 12.35
N ASP A 325 -2.39 23.82 12.86
CA ASP A 325 -1.13 23.72 12.12
C ASP A 325 -0.71 22.25 11.95
N GLU A 326 -0.83 21.44 13.00
CA GLU A 326 -0.66 19.98 12.95
C GLU A 326 -1.58 19.35 11.92
N LEU A 327 -2.88 19.70 11.98
CA LEU A 327 -3.88 19.18 11.06
C LEU A 327 -3.55 19.55 9.61
N TYR A 328 -3.24 20.81 9.34
CA TYR A 328 -2.92 21.27 8.00
C TYR A 328 -1.69 20.56 7.45
N LYS A 329 -0.64 20.38 8.24
CA LYS A 329 0.55 19.62 7.83
C LYS A 329 0.20 18.18 7.45
N ILE A 330 -0.58 17.48 8.28
CA ILE A 330 -0.99 16.09 8.04
C ILE A 330 -1.84 15.98 6.76
N VAL A 331 -2.84 16.84 6.59
CA VAL A 331 -3.73 16.81 5.41
C VAL A 331 -2.97 17.19 4.14
N VAL A 332 -2.09 18.19 4.20
CA VAL A 332 -1.21 18.56 3.08
C VAL A 332 -0.32 17.37 2.69
N ALA A 333 0.23 16.63 3.67
CA ALA A 333 1.10 15.47 3.42
C ALA A 333 0.42 14.31 2.69
N ILE A 334 -0.91 14.29 2.59
CA ILE A 334 -1.69 13.25 1.89
C ILE A 334 -2.57 13.78 0.75
N SER A 335 -2.49 15.08 0.46
CA SER A 335 -3.45 15.78 -0.41
C SER A 335 -3.50 15.29 -1.87
N ARG A 336 -2.51 14.52 -2.35
CA ARG A 336 -2.53 13.93 -3.71
C ARG A 336 -3.34 12.64 -3.81
N ARG A 337 -3.73 12.06 -2.68
CA ARG A 337 -4.52 10.83 -2.67
C ARG A 337 -5.99 11.17 -2.88
N LYS A 338 -6.62 10.44 -3.81
CA LYS A 338 -8.05 10.60 -4.13
C LYS A 338 -8.96 10.42 -2.92
N GLN A 339 -8.58 9.56 -1.97
CA GLN A 339 -9.36 9.26 -0.77
C GLN A 339 -9.30 10.37 0.29
N THR A 340 -8.38 11.33 0.19
CA THR A 340 -8.16 12.35 1.23
C THR A 340 -9.40 13.20 1.47
N ALA A 341 -10.10 13.63 0.42
CA ALA A 341 -11.31 14.44 0.57
C ALA A 341 -12.46 13.66 1.25
N GLU A 342 -12.53 12.34 1.05
CA GLU A 342 -13.49 11.49 1.74
C GLU A 342 -13.12 11.33 3.21
N LEU A 343 -11.85 11.06 3.53
CA LEU A 343 -11.35 11.01 4.90
C LEU A 343 -11.64 12.30 5.67
N CYS A 344 -11.36 13.46 5.06
CA CYS A 344 -11.65 14.73 5.70
C CYS A 344 -13.14 14.94 5.98
N ARG A 345 -14.05 14.44 5.13
CA ARG A 345 -15.50 14.49 5.39
C ARG A 345 -15.89 13.57 6.55
N SER A 346 -15.37 12.35 6.56
CA SER A 346 -15.66 11.37 7.63
C SER A 346 -15.16 11.81 9.00
N LEU A 347 -14.06 12.58 9.04
CA LEU A 347 -13.52 13.17 10.26
C LEU A 347 -14.19 14.50 10.66
N GLY A 348 -15.18 14.99 9.90
CA GLY A 348 -15.83 16.27 10.19
C GLY A 348 -14.95 17.51 9.98
N LEU A 349 -13.91 17.41 9.15
CA LEU A 349 -12.92 18.48 8.93
C LEU A 349 -13.37 19.53 7.90
N THR A 350 -14.60 19.45 7.40
CA THR A 350 -15.13 20.28 6.30
C THR A 350 -14.93 21.78 6.53
N GLU A 351 -15.16 22.28 7.74
CA GLU A 351 -15.01 23.70 8.07
C GLU A 351 -13.56 24.19 8.03
N ARG A 352 -12.59 23.30 8.19
CA ARG A 352 -11.15 23.60 8.19
C ARG A 352 -10.52 23.48 6.79
N ILE A 353 -11.24 22.92 5.81
CA ILE A 353 -10.74 22.76 4.43
C ILE A 353 -10.31 24.06 3.76
N PRO A 354 -11.01 25.21 3.93
CA PRO A 354 -10.52 26.49 3.39
C PRO A 354 -9.11 26.85 3.87
N GLY A 355 -8.75 26.51 5.12
CA GLY A 355 -7.39 26.69 5.64
C GLY A 355 -6.38 25.78 4.95
N VAL A 356 -6.71 24.51 4.76
CA VAL A 356 -5.89 23.54 4.01
C VAL A 356 -5.65 24.02 2.58
N ILE A 357 -6.69 24.50 1.88
CA ILE A 357 -6.58 25.02 0.50
C ILE A 357 -5.59 26.18 0.44
N LYS A 358 -5.66 27.13 1.39
CA LYS A 358 -4.70 28.24 1.46
C LYS A 358 -3.27 27.75 1.66
N GLU A 359 -3.05 26.76 2.53
CA GLU A 359 -1.72 26.20 2.76
C GLU A 359 -1.19 25.44 1.53
N LEU A 360 -2.05 24.72 0.79
CA LEU A 360 -1.69 24.07 -0.47
C LEU A 360 -1.27 25.09 -1.54
N ILE A 361 -2.00 26.21 -1.65
CA ILE A 361 -1.66 27.29 -2.59
C ILE A 361 -0.30 27.91 -2.22
N LYS A 362 -0.07 28.18 -0.94
CA LYS A 362 1.20 28.72 -0.42
C LYS A 362 2.38 27.79 -0.71
N LYS A 363 2.16 26.47 -0.68
CA LYS A 363 3.17 25.44 -1.01
C LYS A 363 3.31 25.14 -2.50
N HIS A 364 2.73 25.96 -3.39
CA HIS A 364 2.77 25.75 -4.84
C HIS A 364 2.17 24.39 -5.29
N ARG A 365 1.12 23.95 -4.59
CA ARG A 365 0.40 22.70 -4.87
C ARG A 365 -1.00 22.97 -5.42
N GLN A 366 -1.04 23.71 -6.52
CA GLN A 366 -2.29 24.23 -7.09
C GLN A 366 -3.22 23.10 -7.58
N ILE A 367 -2.67 22.03 -8.15
CA ILE A 367 -3.47 20.87 -8.59
C ILE A 367 -4.21 20.22 -7.43
N ASP A 368 -3.52 20.05 -6.30
CA ASP A 368 -4.10 19.42 -5.11
C ASP A 368 -5.14 20.36 -4.49
N ALA A 369 -4.87 21.66 -4.43
CA ALA A 369 -5.83 22.67 -4.01
C ALA A 369 -7.12 22.61 -4.84
N VAL A 370 -7.01 22.52 -6.18
CA VAL A 370 -8.17 22.39 -7.09
C VAL A 370 -8.96 21.12 -6.83
N GLN A 371 -8.31 19.99 -6.51
CA GLN A 371 -9.02 18.75 -6.14
C GLN A 371 -9.87 18.94 -4.88
N PHE A 372 -9.35 19.61 -3.85
CA PHE A 372 -10.14 19.94 -2.66
C PHE A 372 -11.27 20.92 -2.97
N ILE A 373 -11.00 21.97 -3.75
CA ILE A 373 -12.01 22.95 -4.16
C ILE A 373 -13.20 22.24 -4.83
N GLN A 374 -12.91 21.34 -5.77
CA GLN A 374 -13.93 20.56 -6.46
C GLN A 374 -14.66 19.61 -5.52
N ALA A 375 -13.93 18.87 -4.67
CA ALA A 375 -14.51 17.87 -3.78
C ALA A 375 -15.42 18.46 -2.70
N PHE A 376 -15.16 19.70 -2.28
CA PHE A 376 -15.93 20.41 -1.25
C PHE A 376 -16.84 21.51 -1.81
N GLY A 377 -16.90 21.69 -3.14
CA GLY A 377 -17.78 22.68 -3.77
C GLY A 377 -17.41 24.14 -3.49
N LEU A 378 -16.13 24.44 -3.26
CA LEU A 378 -15.65 25.77 -2.83
C LEU A 378 -15.21 26.67 -4.00
N SER A 379 -15.73 26.42 -5.21
CA SER A 379 -15.31 27.08 -6.46
C SER A 379 -15.58 28.59 -6.47
N GLU A 380 -16.57 29.07 -5.71
CA GLU A 380 -16.86 30.51 -5.59
C GLU A 380 -15.80 31.23 -4.74
N ALA A 381 -15.43 30.62 -3.61
CA ALA A 381 -14.43 31.18 -2.69
C ALA A 381 -13.01 31.06 -3.24
N PHE A 382 -12.73 30.00 -4.00
CA PHE A 382 -11.44 29.72 -4.61
C PHE A 382 -11.62 29.36 -6.09
N PRO A 383 -11.63 30.34 -7.00
CA PRO A 383 -11.79 30.08 -8.42
C PRO A 383 -10.67 29.17 -8.98
N PRO A 384 -10.99 28.01 -9.59
CA PRO A 384 -9.97 27.10 -10.10
C PRO A 384 -9.14 27.66 -11.27
N ALA A 385 -9.75 28.47 -12.14
CA ALA A 385 -9.10 28.95 -13.36
C ALA A 385 -7.83 29.79 -13.09
N PRO A 386 -7.83 30.78 -12.17
CA PRO A 386 -6.61 31.47 -11.75
C PRO A 386 -5.52 30.55 -11.20
N LEU A 387 -5.89 29.54 -10.41
CA LEU A 387 -4.93 28.60 -9.80
C LEU A 387 -4.27 27.71 -10.85
N LEU A 388 -5.05 27.20 -11.81
CA LEU A 388 -4.53 26.40 -12.92
C LEU A 388 -3.65 27.23 -13.85
N LYS A 389 -4.00 28.51 -14.07
CA LYS A 389 -3.16 29.43 -14.85
C LYS A 389 -1.81 29.64 -14.17
N ALA A 390 -1.80 29.92 -12.86
CA ALA A 390 -0.57 30.07 -12.09
C ALA A 390 0.33 28.82 -12.16
N TYR A 391 -0.27 27.63 -12.08
CA TYR A 391 0.46 26.36 -12.24
C TYR A 391 1.10 26.22 -13.64
N VAL A 392 0.36 26.53 -14.71
CA VAL A 392 0.88 26.46 -16.08
C VAL A 392 2.01 27.47 -16.29
N ASP A 393 1.87 28.69 -15.78
CA ASP A 393 2.88 29.73 -15.90
C ASP A 393 4.17 29.36 -15.12
N GLU A 394 4.03 28.72 -13.97
CA GLU A 394 5.15 28.18 -13.18
C GLU A 394 5.90 27.06 -13.93
N ILE A 395 5.17 26.12 -14.55
CA ILE A 395 5.77 25.06 -15.37
C ILE A 395 6.52 25.66 -16.56
N LYS A 396 5.92 26.64 -17.25
CA LYS A 396 6.56 27.33 -18.38
C LYS A 396 7.86 28.03 -17.95
N GLY A 397 7.84 28.71 -16.80
CA GLY A 397 9.04 29.32 -16.22
C GLY A 397 10.14 28.29 -15.90
N SER A 398 9.78 27.16 -15.29
CA SER A 398 10.72 26.07 -14.99
C SER A 398 11.35 25.45 -16.24
N LEU A 399 10.57 25.30 -17.32
CA LEU A 399 11.04 24.77 -18.60
C LEU A 399 12.01 25.73 -19.30
N ASN A 400 11.72 27.03 -19.30
CA ASN A 400 12.59 28.04 -19.89
C ASN A 400 13.94 28.15 -19.13
N ASN A 401 13.92 28.08 -17.80
CA ASN A 401 15.14 28.14 -16.99
C ASN A 401 16.05 26.90 -17.15
N LYS A 402 15.50 25.74 -17.53
CA LYS A 402 16.30 24.53 -17.85
C LYS A 402 16.96 24.59 -19.24
N GLY A 403 16.50 25.48 -20.13
CA GLY A 403 17.10 25.69 -21.45
C GLY A 403 18.43 26.48 -21.41
N ASP A 404 18.57 27.42 -20.46
CA ASP A 404 19.75 28.27 -20.35
C ASP A 404 20.93 27.62 -19.60
N ALA A 405 20.70 26.56 -18.82
CA ALA A 405 21.78 25.83 -18.14
C ALA A 405 22.66 24.97 -19.08
N GLY A 406 22.34 24.93 -20.38
CA GLY A 406 23.12 24.24 -21.42
C GLY A 406 24.13 25.11 -22.17
N ALA A 407 24.23 26.42 -21.88
CA ALA A 407 25.23 27.28 -22.51
C ALA A 407 26.61 27.09 -21.85
N THR A 408 27.48 26.36 -22.56
CA THR A 408 28.91 26.18 -22.25
C THR A 408 29.61 27.48 -21.84
N PRO A 409 30.47 27.48 -20.80
CA PRO A 409 31.32 28.62 -20.52
C PRO A 409 32.37 28.75 -21.63
N SER A 410 32.30 29.82 -22.41
CA SER A 410 33.34 30.23 -23.34
C SER A 410 34.63 30.52 -22.55
N HIS A 411 35.64 29.67 -22.73
CA HIS A 411 37.01 29.93 -22.31
C HIS A 411 37.52 31.24 -22.94
N PRO A 412 38.16 32.16 -22.18
CA PRO A 412 38.93 33.23 -22.77
C PRO A 412 40.32 32.69 -23.15
N SER A 413 40.65 32.76 -24.44
CA SER A 413 42.00 32.57 -24.96
C SER A 413 42.89 33.72 -24.49
N ILE A 414 44.01 33.38 -23.86
CA ILE A 414 45.11 34.30 -23.52
C ILE A 414 46.22 34.05 -24.56
N PRO A 415 46.88 35.09 -25.10
CA PRO A 415 48.15 34.91 -25.83
C PRO A 415 49.31 34.56 -24.89
#